data_AF-A0A968S9F8-F1
#
_entry.id   AF-A0A968S9F8-F1
#
_cell.length_a   1.000
_cell.length_b   1.000
_cell.length_c   1.000
_cell.angle_alpha   90.00
_cell.angle_beta   90.00
_cell.angle_gamma   90.00
#
_symmetry.space_group_name_H-M   'P 1'
#
loop_
_entity.id
_entity.type
_entity.pdbx_description
1 polymer ?
#
loop_
_entity_poly.entity_id
_entity_poly.type
_entity_poly.pdbx_seq_one_letter_code
_entity_poly.pdbx_strand_id
1 'polypeptide(L)'
;MKAIMVVGTASHAGKSFLSAALCRLLVRRGWHVTPFKGQNMALNAYVTLTGGEIGYAQAVQAWAARTRPRVEMNPILLKPQGDMTSQVIVLGKLLGTTQAADYYENYFELGWQAIEQSLDLLAAEYDLVVCEGAGSPAEINLKHRDLANMRIARHLNAPTILVADIDRGGVFAHVVGTLALLDPLERALIKGIVINKFRGQKALLDPGIAWLEEQTNIPVLGVIPWSDQLFPAEDSLSLLERPRCQAHAEINITILRLPHIANFTDFDPLEAEPSVSLQYAAPGDPLGHPDAIIIPGSKTTSQSVSAPSVGQVNYP
;
A
#
# COMPACT_ATOMS: atom_id res chain seq x y z
N MET A 1 5.16 12.29 20.78
CA MET A 1 5.78 11.65 19.60
C MET A 1 5.76 12.63 18.43
N LYS A 2 6.84 12.71 17.63
CA LYS A 2 6.85 13.48 16.36
C LYS A 2 6.14 12.70 15.26
N ALA A 3 5.65 13.37 14.23
CA ALA A 3 4.99 12.70 13.12
C ALA A 3 5.49 13.23 11.76
N ILE A 4 5.51 12.37 10.75
CA ILE A 4 5.62 12.74 9.33
C ILE A 4 4.52 11.99 8.59
N MET A 5 3.77 12.71 7.75
CA MET A 5 2.70 12.12 6.94
C MET A 5 3.13 12.02 5.48
N VAL A 6 2.81 10.91 4.81
CA VAL A 6 3.02 10.69 3.38
C VAL A 6 1.68 10.46 2.71
N VAL A 7 1.21 11.45 1.98
CA VAL A 7 0.00 11.36 1.13
C VAL A 7 0.41 11.33 -0.34
N GLY A 8 -0.52 11.02 -1.24
CA GLY A 8 -0.21 10.94 -2.66
C GLY A 8 -1.35 11.46 -3.50
N THR A 9 -1.07 11.93 -4.71
CA THR A 9 -2.10 12.47 -5.61
C THR A 9 -3.05 11.38 -6.15
N ALA A 10 -2.66 10.11 -6.03
CA ALA A 10 -3.45 8.95 -6.46
C ALA A 10 -3.08 7.68 -5.69
N SER A 11 -3.88 6.62 -5.84
CA SER A 11 -3.48 5.25 -5.53
C SER A 11 -2.26 4.85 -6.36
N HIS A 12 -1.34 4.06 -5.77
CA HIS A 12 -0.08 3.63 -6.38
C HIS A 12 0.92 4.73 -6.76
N ALA A 13 0.76 5.97 -6.25
CA ALA A 13 1.76 7.02 -6.43
C ALA A 13 3.12 6.73 -5.78
N GLY A 14 3.21 5.67 -4.96
CA GLY A 14 4.44 5.24 -4.27
C GLY A 14 4.54 5.66 -2.80
N LYS A 15 3.41 5.98 -2.17
CA LYS A 15 3.33 6.30 -0.72
C LYS A 15 3.98 5.22 0.14
N SER A 16 3.57 3.95 -0.05
CA SER A 16 4.01 2.82 0.76
C SER A 16 5.52 2.60 0.68
N PHE A 17 6.09 2.70 -0.53
CA PHE A 17 7.53 2.67 -0.76
C PHE A 17 8.24 3.82 -0.04
N LEU A 18 7.76 5.06 -0.21
CA LEU A 18 8.37 6.22 0.43
C LEU A 18 8.28 6.14 1.95
N SER A 19 7.16 5.71 2.52
CA SER A 19 6.99 5.49 3.95
C SER A 19 7.97 4.44 4.49
N ALA A 20 8.17 3.33 3.78
CA ALA A 20 9.16 2.31 4.16
C ALA A 20 10.60 2.86 4.06
N ALA A 21 10.92 3.61 3.00
CA ALA A 21 12.21 4.24 2.83
C ALA A 21 12.51 5.26 3.93
N LEU A 22 11.53 6.09 4.31
CA LEU A 22 11.63 7.04 5.41
C LEU A 22 11.83 6.34 6.75
N CYS A 23 11.07 5.27 7.03
CA CYS A 23 11.26 4.44 8.21
C CYS A 23 12.71 3.95 8.31
N ARG A 24 13.22 3.34 7.22
CA ARG A 24 14.59 2.82 7.19
C ARG A 24 15.63 3.93 7.35
N LEU A 25 15.44 5.06 6.69
CA LEU A 25 16.34 6.21 6.74
C LEU A 25 16.44 6.80 8.15
N LEU A 26 15.30 7.00 8.82
CA LEU A 26 15.22 7.59 10.15
C LEU A 26 15.82 6.65 11.20
N VAL A 27 15.57 5.35 11.10
CA VAL A 27 16.22 4.35 11.98
C VAL A 27 17.73 4.30 11.78
N ARG A 28 18.22 4.42 10.54
CA ARG A 28 19.68 4.54 10.28
C ARG A 28 20.28 5.81 10.87
N ARG A 29 19.47 6.81 11.16
CA ARG A 29 19.86 8.05 11.86
C ARG A 29 19.65 8.00 13.37
N GLY A 30 19.30 6.83 13.92
CA GLY A 30 19.19 6.61 15.36
C GLY A 30 17.83 6.96 15.98
N TRP A 31 16.81 7.26 15.17
CA TRP A 31 15.45 7.48 15.70
C TRP A 31 14.76 6.17 16.04
N HIS A 32 13.97 6.14 17.12
CA HIS A 32 13.03 5.07 17.37
C HIS A 32 11.72 5.35 16.61
N VAL A 33 11.47 4.60 15.54
CA VAL A 33 10.43 4.91 14.55
C VAL A 33 9.38 3.80 14.50
N THR A 34 8.12 4.19 14.37
CA THR A 34 7.02 3.27 14.03
C THR A 34 6.30 3.73 12.76
N PRO A 35 5.92 2.81 11.86
CA PRO A 35 4.99 3.15 10.80
C PRO A 35 3.56 3.22 11.32
N PHE A 36 2.68 3.88 10.57
CA PHE A 36 1.25 3.92 10.87
C PHE A 36 0.42 4.15 9.61
N LYS A 37 -0.70 3.43 9.46
CA LYS A 37 -1.73 3.70 8.46
C LYS A 37 -3.09 3.48 9.09
N GLY A 38 -3.83 4.56 9.34
CA GLY A 38 -5.08 4.50 10.11
C GLY A 38 -6.09 3.52 9.53
N GLN A 39 -6.34 3.64 8.22
CA GLN A 39 -7.15 2.68 7.47
C GLN A 39 -6.39 2.19 6.23
N ASN A 40 -6.37 0.87 6.07
CA ASN A 40 -5.92 0.23 4.83
C ASN A 40 -7.07 -0.59 4.22
N MET A 41 -7.05 -0.74 2.90
CA MET A 41 -7.95 -1.63 2.17
C MET A 41 -7.09 -2.53 1.27
N ALA A 42 -6.91 -3.77 1.69
CA ALA A 42 -6.02 -4.71 1.02
C ALA A 42 -6.50 -6.16 1.21
N LEU A 43 -6.34 -6.98 0.18
CA LEU A 43 -6.53 -8.44 0.30
C LEU A 43 -5.33 -9.09 0.99
N ASN A 44 -4.15 -8.54 0.75
CA ASN A 44 -2.90 -9.03 1.26
C ASN A 44 -2.67 -8.54 2.70
N ALA A 45 -2.65 -9.48 3.64
CA ALA A 45 -2.54 -9.18 5.06
C ALA A 45 -1.43 -10.00 5.70
N TYR A 46 -0.83 -9.43 6.75
CA TYR A 46 0.13 -10.09 7.61
C TYR A 46 -0.53 -10.46 8.94
N VAL A 47 -0.29 -11.67 9.42
CA VAL A 47 -0.71 -12.11 10.76
C VAL A 47 0.42 -11.80 11.73
N THR A 48 0.13 -10.90 12.67
CA THR A 48 1.04 -10.49 13.74
C THR A 48 1.31 -11.65 14.71
N LEU A 49 2.37 -11.54 15.53
CA LEU A 49 2.72 -12.58 16.51
C LEU A 49 1.62 -12.87 17.54
N THR A 50 0.72 -11.92 17.76
CA THR A 50 -0.45 -12.06 18.65
C THR A 50 -1.69 -12.60 17.93
N GLY A 51 -1.57 -12.96 16.65
CA GLY A 51 -2.64 -13.53 15.83
C GLY A 51 -3.56 -12.50 15.17
N GLY A 52 -3.32 -11.20 15.34
CA GLY A 52 -4.12 -10.14 14.70
C GLY A 52 -3.70 -9.87 13.25
N GLU A 53 -4.64 -9.51 12.39
CA GLU A 53 -4.38 -9.17 10.97
C GLU A 53 -4.07 -7.66 10.77
N ILE A 54 -3.06 -7.35 9.95
CA ILE A 54 -2.76 -5.99 9.45
C ILE A 54 -2.48 -6.03 7.94
N GLY A 55 -2.51 -4.89 7.25
CA GLY A 55 -2.05 -4.81 5.86
C GLY A 55 -0.58 -5.22 5.71
N TYR A 56 -0.25 -6.01 4.68
CA TYR A 56 1.13 -6.48 4.46
C TYR A 56 2.12 -5.32 4.26
N ALA A 57 1.72 -4.23 3.60
CA ALA A 57 2.53 -3.03 3.45
C ALA A 57 2.98 -2.44 4.80
N GLN A 58 2.12 -2.47 5.82
CA GLN A 58 2.48 -2.01 7.17
C GLN A 58 3.45 -2.97 7.86
N ALA A 59 3.37 -4.27 7.59
CA ALA A 59 4.39 -5.23 8.06
C ALA A 59 5.77 -4.93 7.43
N VAL A 60 5.81 -4.67 6.11
CA VAL A 60 7.03 -4.28 5.39
C VAL A 60 7.61 -2.98 5.97
N GLN A 61 6.76 -1.98 6.24
CA GLN A 61 7.19 -0.73 6.86
C GLN A 61 7.71 -0.95 8.28
N ALA A 62 7.12 -1.86 9.06
CA ALA A 62 7.60 -2.20 10.40
C ALA A 62 8.99 -2.83 10.35
N TRP A 63 9.22 -3.75 9.41
CA TRP A 63 10.56 -4.31 9.17
C TRP A 63 11.57 -3.26 8.70
N ALA A 64 11.14 -2.32 7.86
CA ALA A 64 11.94 -1.17 7.46
C ALA A 64 12.33 -0.30 8.68
N ALA A 65 11.40 -0.13 9.63
CA ALA A 65 11.61 0.54 10.91
C ALA A 65 12.35 -0.32 11.97
N ARG A 66 12.79 -1.55 11.66
CA ARG A 66 13.40 -2.50 12.63
C ARG A 66 12.53 -2.79 13.85
N THR A 67 11.21 -2.73 13.69
CA THR A 67 10.25 -3.09 14.74
C THR A 67 9.40 -4.28 14.31
N ARG A 68 8.69 -4.88 15.27
CA ARG A 68 7.79 -6.00 15.03
C ARG A 68 6.44 -5.48 14.54
N PRO A 69 5.86 -6.05 13.48
CA PRO A 69 4.51 -5.69 13.06
C PRO A 69 3.50 -5.96 14.17
N ARG A 70 2.63 -4.98 14.44
CA ARG A 70 1.57 -5.03 15.46
C ARG A 70 0.32 -4.28 15.00
N VAL A 71 -0.82 -4.59 15.58
CA VAL A 71 -2.14 -4.15 15.11
C VAL A 71 -2.34 -2.63 15.20
N GLU A 72 -1.66 -1.97 16.13
CA GLU A 72 -1.70 -0.53 16.32
C GLU A 72 -1.07 0.24 15.15
N MET A 73 -0.20 -0.39 14.37
CA MET A 73 0.37 0.22 13.15
C MET A 73 -0.66 0.29 12.01
N ASN A 74 -1.71 -0.53 12.07
CA ASN A 74 -2.83 -0.50 11.12
C ASN A 74 -4.13 -0.90 11.83
N PRO A 75 -4.75 0.02 12.58
CA PRO A 75 -5.89 -0.32 13.44
C PRO A 75 -7.14 -0.71 12.66
N ILE A 76 -7.27 -0.27 11.41
CA ILE A 76 -8.42 -0.60 10.55
C ILE A 76 -7.92 -1.22 9.24
N LEU A 77 -8.35 -2.44 8.98
CA LEU A 77 -8.11 -3.15 7.72
C LEU A 77 -9.44 -3.56 7.09
N LEU A 78 -9.66 -3.11 5.86
CA LEU A 78 -10.78 -3.55 5.02
C LEU A 78 -10.30 -4.61 4.03
N LYS A 79 -10.99 -5.74 3.96
CA LYS A 79 -10.70 -6.80 2.98
C LYS A 79 -11.89 -6.92 2.02
N PRO A 80 -11.77 -6.43 0.77
CA PRO A 80 -12.84 -6.55 -0.23
C PRO A 80 -13.22 -8.01 -0.48
N GLN A 81 -14.51 -8.32 -0.62
CA GLN A 81 -14.99 -9.68 -0.90
C GLN A 81 -15.72 -9.82 -2.25
N GLY A 82 -15.88 -8.74 -3.01
CA GLY A 82 -16.77 -8.69 -4.18
C GLY A 82 -18.12 -8.05 -3.83
N ASP A 83 -18.94 -7.77 -4.83
CA ASP A 83 -20.29 -7.20 -4.69
C ASP A 83 -20.36 -5.93 -3.80
N MET A 84 -19.33 -5.08 -3.88
CA MET A 84 -19.21 -3.87 -3.06
C MET A 84 -19.21 -4.12 -1.54
N THR A 85 -18.85 -5.33 -1.11
CA THR A 85 -18.72 -5.72 0.30
C THR A 85 -17.28 -5.81 0.76
N SER A 86 -17.05 -5.57 2.05
CA SER A 86 -15.74 -5.71 2.69
C SER A 86 -15.87 -6.28 4.10
N GLN A 87 -14.94 -7.14 4.49
CA GLN A 87 -14.72 -7.47 5.90
C GLN A 87 -14.11 -6.27 6.60
N VAL A 88 -14.59 -5.96 7.80
CA VAL A 88 -14.06 -4.91 8.66
C VAL A 88 -13.26 -5.58 9.77
N ILE A 89 -11.96 -5.33 9.78
CA ILE A 89 -11.04 -5.80 10.81
C ILE A 89 -10.60 -4.57 11.62
N VAL A 90 -10.80 -4.63 12.94
CA VAL A 90 -10.43 -3.57 13.88
C VAL A 90 -9.47 -4.16 14.91
N LEU A 91 -8.31 -3.51 15.08
CA LEU A 91 -7.22 -3.97 15.96
C LEU A 91 -6.88 -5.45 15.77
N GLY A 92 -6.82 -5.86 14.49
CA GLY A 92 -6.50 -7.22 14.07
C GLY A 92 -7.59 -8.27 14.26
N LYS A 93 -8.80 -7.89 14.69
CA LYS A 93 -9.93 -8.81 14.87
C LYS A 93 -11.05 -8.53 13.87
N LEU A 94 -11.58 -9.59 13.26
CA LEU A 94 -12.77 -9.49 12.41
C LEU A 94 -13.97 -9.02 13.23
N LEU A 95 -14.55 -7.89 12.86
CA LEU A 95 -15.72 -7.33 13.52
C LEU A 95 -17.01 -7.65 12.76
N GLY A 96 -16.94 -7.72 11.43
CA GLY A 96 -18.08 -8.07 10.59
C GLY A 96 -17.82 -7.86 9.11
N THR A 97 -18.88 -7.94 8.31
CA THR A 97 -18.89 -7.59 6.88
C THR A 97 -19.86 -6.44 6.68
N THR A 98 -19.50 -5.51 5.79
CA THR A 98 -20.30 -4.32 5.48
C THR A 98 -20.36 -4.10 3.98
N GLN A 99 -21.41 -3.44 3.49
CA GLN A 99 -21.39 -2.82 2.17
C GLN A 99 -20.58 -1.52 2.22
N ALA A 100 -20.04 -1.12 1.07
CA ALA A 100 -19.26 0.11 0.93
C ALA A 100 -20.07 1.36 1.32
N ALA A 101 -21.38 1.38 1.06
CA ALA A 101 -22.26 2.49 1.39
C ALA A 101 -22.42 2.67 2.92
N ASP A 102 -22.55 1.55 3.64
CA ASP A 102 -22.86 1.54 5.08
C ASP A 102 -21.60 1.66 5.95
N TYR A 103 -20.42 1.41 5.39
CA TYR A 103 -19.17 1.30 6.13
C TYR A 103 -18.90 2.53 7.02
N TYR A 104 -18.90 3.71 6.41
CA TYR A 104 -18.58 4.92 7.14
C TYR A 104 -19.69 5.38 8.08
N GLU A 105 -20.94 4.96 7.86
CA GLU A 105 -22.01 5.25 8.81
C GLU A 105 -21.85 4.42 10.09
N ASN A 106 -21.50 3.14 9.93
CA ASN A 106 -21.46 2.19 11.05
C ASN A 106 -20.12 2.15 11.78
N TYR A 107 -19.01 2.38 11.08
CA TYR A 107 -17.65 2.11 11.61
C TYR A 107 -16.78 3.35 11.75
N PHE A 108 -17.25 4.53 11.37
CA PHE A 108 -16.40 5.74 11.41
C PHE A 108 -15.96 6.12 12.82
N GLU A 109 -16.90 6.27 13.76
CA GLU A 109 -16.59 6.65 15.15
C GLU A 109 -15.75 5.59 15.85
N LEU A 110 -16.09 4.31 15.67
CA LEU A 110 -15.33 3.18 16.20
C LEU A 110 -13.90 3.16 15.62
N GLY A 111 -13.77 3.37 14.32
CA GLY A 111 -12.50 3.43 13.62
C GLY A 111 -11.63 4.58 14.11
N TRP A 112 -12.22 5.77 14.30
CA TRP A 112 -11.51 6.92 14.83
C TRP A 112 -10.99 6.67 16.25
N GLN A 113 -11.82 6.09 17.12
CA GLN A 113 -11.39 5.71 18.47
C GLN A 113 -10.24 4.70 18.46
N ALA A 114 -10.29 3.70 17.58
CA ALA A 114 -9.20 2.73 17.43
C ALA A 114 -7.90 3.37 16.93
N ILE A 115 -8.00 4.38 16.06
CA ILE A 115 -6.87 5.19 15.58
C ILE A 115 -6.25 5.99 16.72
N GLU A 116 -7.05 6.72 17.49
CA GLU A 116 -6.56 7.54 18.62
C GLU A 116 -5.86 6.66 19.66
N GLN A 117 -6.50 5.57 20.09
CA GLN A 117 -5.91 4.62 21.03
C GLN A 117 -4.59 4.02 20.52
N SER A 118 -4.52 3.68 19.24
CA SER A 118 -3.30 3.13 18.65
C SER A 118 -2.17 4.15 18.61
N LEU A 119 -2.47 5.40 18.25
CA LEU A 119 -1.49 6.48 18.24
C LEU A 119 -0.98 6.81 19.64
N ASP A 120 -1.85 6.80 20.66
CA ASP A 120 -1.47 7.00 22.06
C ASP A 120 -0.52 5.91 22.56
N LEU A 121 -0.82 4.65 22.27
CA LEU A 121 0.05 3.51 22.63
C LEU A 121 1.41 3.60 21.93
N LEU A 122 1.42 3.89 20.62
CA LEU A 122 2.66 4.06 19.87
C LEU A 122 3.47 5.27 20.38
N ALA A 123 2.80 6.35 20.79
CA ALA A 123 3.46 7.54 21.31
C ALA A 123 4.22 7.31 22.62
N ALA A 124 3.86 6.28 23.38
CA ALA A 124 4.54 5.90 24.61
C ALA A 124 5.88 5.17 24.37
N GLU A 125 6.06 4.57 23.19
CA GLU A 125 7.20 3.69 22.87
C GLU A 125 8.16 4.27 21.81
N TYR A 126 7.68 5.17 20.95
CA TYR A 126 8.43 5.68 19.80
C TYR A 126 8.61 7.19 19.81
N ASP A 127 9.76 7.64 19.29
CA ASP A 127 10.07 9.06 19.15
C ASP A 127 9.31 9.70 17.99
N LEU A 128 9.11 8.91 16.92
CA LEU A 128 8.56 9.38 15.66
C LEU A 128 7.65 8.34 14.99
N VAL A 129 6.51 8.79 14.48
CA VAL A 129 5.62 8.00 13.61
C VAL A 129 5.73 8.45 12.15
N VAL A 130 5.86 7.49 11.23
CA VAL A 130 5.73 7.72 9.79
C VAL A 130 4.36 7.24 9.35
N CYS A 131 3.46 8.18 9.08
CA CYS A 131 2.10 7.91 8.69
C CYS A 131 1.97 7.82 7.16
N GLU A 132 1.30 6.78 6.66
CA GLU A 132 0.95 6.62 5.26
C GLU A 132 -0.53 6.91 5.02
N GLY A 133 -0.82 7.74 4.02
CA GLY A 133 -2.17 7.99 3.52
C GLY A 133 -2.74 6.88 2.65
N ALA A 134 -4.03 6.95 2.34
CA ALA A 134 -4.70 6.05 1.39
C ALA A 134 -5.30 6.85 0.23
N GLY A 135 -5.12 6.36 -1.00
CA GLY A 135 -5.62 7.07 -2.19
C GLY A 135 -5.09 8.50 -2.29
N SER A 136 -5.97 9.42 -2.69
CA SER A 136 -5.76 10.87 -2.68
C SER A 136 -6.27 11.49 -1.37
N PRO A 137 -5.57 12.49 -0.77
CA PRO A 137 -6.10 13.23 0.37
C PRO A 137 -7.25 14.18 -0.01
N ALA A 138 -7.52 14.35 -1.31
CA ALA A 138 -8.47 15.32 -1.85
C ALA A 138 -9.79 14.68 -2.35
N GLU A 139 -10.16 13.51 -1.83
CA GLU A 139 -11.45 12.87 -2.14
C GLU A 139 -12.61 13.63 -1.50
N ILE A 140 -13.14 14.63 -2.22
CA ILE A 140 -14.15 15.60 -1.74
C ILE A 140 -15.34 14.89 -1.09
N ASN A 141 -15.78 13.77 -1.69
CA ASN A 141 -16.93 12.99 -1.24
C ASN A 141 -16.70 12.28 0.11
N LEU A 142 -15.45 12.00 0.46
CA LEU A 142 -15.07 11.21 1.65
C LEU A 142 -14.38 12.05 2.73
N LYS A 143 -14.15 13.35 2.49
CA LYS A 143 -13.39 14.22 3.39
C LYS A 143 -13.92 14.26 4.83
N HIS A 144 -15.24 14.27 5.01
CA HIS A 144 -15.89 14.25 6.34
C HIS A 144 -15.77 12.91 7.06
N ARG A 145 -15.37 11.85 6.34
CA ARG A 145 -15.25 10.46 6.77
C ARG A 145 -13.81 9.94 6.64
N ASP A 146 -12.82 10.85 6.67
CA ASP A 146 -11.42 10.51 6.47
C ASP A 146 -10.80 9.82 7.70
N LEU A 147 -10.38 8.56 7.52
CA LEU A 147 -9.68 7.75 8.53
C LEU A 147 -8.24 7.40 8.09
N ALA A 148 -7.74 7.99 7.00
CA ALA A 148 -6.46 7.60 6.43
C ALA A 148 -5.54 8.77 6.10
N ASN A 149 -6.05 9.98 5.86
CA ASN A 149 -5.29 11.07 5.26
C ASN A 149 -5.15 12.29 6.18
N MET A 150 -5.78 13.41 5.82
CA MET A 150 -5.55 14.71 6.42
C MET A 150 -6.15 14.84 7.81
N ARG A 151 -7.17 14.05 8.17
CA ARG A 151 -7.68 14.01 9.55
C ARG A 151 -6.59 13.55 10.53
N ILE A 152 -5.82 12.52 10.16
CA ILE A 152 -4.68 12.03 10.93
C ILE A 152 -3.56 13.08 10.95
N ALA A 153 -3.24 13.68 9.80
CA ALA A 153 -2.22 14.71 9.72
C ALA A 153 -2.54 15.92 10.62
N ARG A 154 -3.81 16.33 10.68
CA ARG A 154 -4.28 17.40 11.57
C ARG A 154 -4.25 17.01 13.04
N HIS A 155 -4.71 15.80 13.36
CA HIS A 155 -4.68 15.29 14.74
C HIS A 155 -3.25 15.25 15.30
N LEU A 156 -2.27 14.85 14.49
CA LEU A 156 -0.86 14.79 14.87
C LEU A 156 -0.08 16.07 14.63
N ASN A 157 -0.69 17.09 14.01
CA ASN A 157 -0.01 18.27 13.46
C ASN A 157 1.24 17.89 12.62
N ALA A 158 1.10 16.86 11.77
CA ALA A 158 2.21 16.24 11.07
C ALA A 158 2.62 17.03 9.81
N PRO A 159 3.90 17.40 9.66
CA PRO A 159 4.47 17.79 8.38
C PRO A 159 4.21 16.71 7.33
N THR A 160 3.58 17.11 6.23
CA THR A 160 3.08 16.19 5.21
C THR A 160 3.86 16.32 3.91
N ILE A 161 4.25 15.19 3.33
CA ILE A 161 4.86 15.08 2.00
C ILE A 161 3.78 14.60 1.03
N LEU A 162 3.61 15.31 -0.09
CA LEU A 162 2.72 14.92 -1.19
C LEU A 162 3.53 14.21 -2.28
N VAL A 163 3.20 12.94 -2.54
CA VAL A 163 3.83 12.12 -3.57
C VAL A 163 3.01 12.15 -4.86
N ALA A 164 3.64 12.46 -5.98
CA ALA A 164 2.99 12.48 -7.29
C ALA A 164 3.66 11.51 -8.27
N ASP A 165 2.85 10.71 -8.95
CA ASP A 165 3.29 9.78 -9.99
C ASP A 165 3.44 10.50 -11.32
N ILE A 166 4.65 10.53 -11.90
CA ILE A 166 4.87 11.14 -13.22
C ILE A 166 4.70 10.16 -14.37
N ASP A 167 4.80 8.85 -14.13
CA ASP A 167 4.71 7.81 -15.16
C ASP A 167 3.29 7.74 -15.76
N ARG A 168 2.27 8.07 -14.94
CA ARG A 168 0.87 8.20 -15.38
C ARG A 168 0.57 9.49 -16.17
N GLY A 169 1.54 10.38 -16.33
CA GLY A 169 1.36 11.70 -16.95
C GLY A 169 0.58 12.69 -16.06
N GLY A 170 0.58 13.95 -16.48
CA GLY A 170 -0.21 15.00 -15.81
C GLY A 170 0.24 15.39 -14.39
N VAL A 171 1.49 15.06 -14.00
CA VAL A 171 1.99 15.23 -12.62
C VAL A 171 1.74 16.63 -12.04
N PHE A 172 1.96 17.68 -12.82
CA PHE A 172 1.76 19.07 -12.39
C PHE A 172 0.29 19.38 -12.13
N ALA A 173 -0.61 18.92 -13.01
CA ALA A 173 -2.04 19.08 -12.84
C ALA A 173 -2.55 18.31 -11.62
N HIS A 174 -2.05 17.09 -11.40
CA HIS A 174 -2.39 16.29 -10.22
C HIS A 174 -1.97 16.98 -8.92
N VAL A 175 -0.76 17.53 -8.85
CA VAL A 175 -0.30 18.26 -7.66
C VAL A 175 -1.13 19.52 -7.43
N VAL A 176 -1.26 20.36 -8.45
CA VAL A 176 -2.01 21.62 -8.34
C VAL A 176 -3.48 21.36 -7.99
N GLY A 177 -4.13 20.41 -8.66
CA GLY A 177 -5.50 20.02 -8.38
C GLY A 177 -5.69 19.48 -6.96
N THR A 178 -4.80 18.60 -6.50
CA THR A 178 -4.84 18.09 -5.12
C THR A 178 -4.73 19.22 -4.11
N LEU A 179 -3.75 20.12 -4.28
CA LEU A 179 -3.53 21.26 -3.37
C LEU A 179 -4.65 22.30 -3.41
N ALA A 180 -5.37 22.43 -4.52
CA ALA A 180 -6.50 23.34 -4.65
C ALA A 180 -7.76 22.82 -3.92
N LEU A 181 -7.87 21.49 -3.75
CA LEU A 181 -9.01 20.85 -3.08
C LEU A 181 -8.84 20.70 -1.57
N LEU A 182 -7.61 20.84 -1.05
CA LEU A 182 -7.34 20.87 0.39
C LEU A 182 -7.83 22.19 1.00
N ASP A 183 -8.36 22.11 2.23
CA ASP A 183 -8.66 23.34 2.96
C ASP A 183 -7.37 24.04 3.44
N PRO A 184 -7.42 25.33 3.82
CA PRO A 184 -6.21 26.08 4.17
C PRO A 184 -5.37 25.46 5.30
N LEU A 185 -6.02 24.79 6.27
CA LEU A 185 -5.32 24.17 7.40
C LEU A 185 -4.62 22.88 6.96
N GLU A 186 -5.28 22.08 6.13
CA GLU A 186 -4.69 20.88 5.53
C GLU A 186 -3.54 21.24 4.59
N ARG A 187 -3.75 22.22 3.70
CA ARG A 187 -2.72 22.69 2.77
C ARG A 187 -1.50 23.22 3.51
N ALA A 188 -1.69 23.89 4.63
CA ALA A 188 -0.57 24.39 5.45
C ALA A 188 0.30 23.26 6.04
N LEU A 189 -0.23 22.03 6.18
CA LEU A 189 0.55 20.87 6.62
C LEU A 189 1.44 20.29 5.52
N ILE A 190 1.15 20.57 4.23
CA ILE A 190 2.00 20.12 3.13
C ILE A 190 3.31 20.92 3.13
N LYS A 191 4.42 20.23 3.40
CA LYS A 191 5.77 20.85 3.51
C LYS A 191 6.69 20.53 2.34
N GLY A 192 6.28 19.61 1.46
CA GLY A 192 7.05 19.32 0.27
C GLY A 192 6.39 18.31 -0.65
N ILE A 193 6.87 18.31 -1.89
CA ILE A 193 6.40 17.43 -2.96
C ILE A 193 7.51 16.46 -3.35
N VAL A 194 7.17 15.21 -3.61
CA VAL A 194 8.06 14.21 -4.19
C VAL A 194 7.48 13.77 -5.53
N ILE A 195 8.25 13.94 -6.61
CA ILE A 195 7.89 13.40 -7.92
C ILE A 195 8.48 11.99 -8.00
N ASN A 196 7.63 10.99 -8.16
CA ASN A 196 8.03 9.59 -8.16
C ASN A 196 7.95 8.99 -9.57
N LYS A 197 8.70 7.89 -9.79
CA LYS A 197 8.70 7.09 -11.04
C LYS A 197 9.18 7.84 -12.28
N PHE A 198 10.12 8.77 -12.12
CA PHE A 198 10.64 9.54 -13.24
C PHE A 198 11.53 8.70 -14.16
N ARG A 199 11.28 8.79 -15.47
CA ARG A 199 12.12 8.18 -16.51
C ARG A 199 12.87 9.27 -17.27
N GLY A 200 14.16 9.04 -17.51
CA GLY A 200 15.01 9.93 -18.31
C GLY A 200 15.91 10.85 -17.49
N GLN A 201 16.38 11.92 -18.11
CA GLN A 201 17.37 12.82 -17.53
C GLN A 201 16.68 13.90 -16.69
N LYS A 202 17.02 13.99 -15.40
CA LYS A 202 16.40 14.94 -14.46
C LYS A 202 16.47 16.39 -14.94
N ALA A 203 17.54 16.78 -15.64
CA ALA A 203 17.72 18.12 -16.18
C ALA A 203 16.56 18.60 -17.08
N LEU A 204 15.85 17.67 -17.74
CA LEU A 204 14.69 17.99 -18.57
C LEU A 204 13.45 18.36 -17.74
N LEU A 205 13.41 17.95 -16.47
CA LEU A 205 12.29 18.20 -15.56
C LEU A 205 12.49 19.48 -14.72
N ASP A 206 13.72 19.97 -14.59
CA ASP A 206 14.07 21.12 -13.73
C ASP A 206 13.24 22.40 -14.02
N PRO A 207 12.96 22.78 -15.29
CA PRO A 207 12.08 23.94 -15.57
C PRO A 207 10.65 23.75 -15.05
N GLY A 208 10.11 22.52 -15.15
CA GLY A 208 8.78 22.21 -14.64
C GLY A 208 8.72 22.18 -13.11
N ILE A 209 9.80 21.73 -12.47
CA ILE A 209 9.95 21.81 -11.00
C ILE A 209 9.94 23.25 -10.54
N ALA A 210 10.73 24.12 -11.16
CA ALA A 210 10.78 25.55 -10.81
C ALA A 210 9.40 26.21 -10.94
N TRP A 211 8.69 25.92 -12.04
CA TRP A 211 7.31 26.39 -12.22
C TRP A 211 6.38 25.88 -11.11
N LEU A 212 6.45 24.60 -10.75
CA LEU A 212 5.59 24.02 -9.72
C LEU A 212 5.83 24.65 -8.34
N GLU A 213 7.10 24.87 -7.98
CA GLU A 213 7.47 25.53 -6.72
C GLU A 213 6.95 26.97 -6.69
N GLU A 214 7.08 27.73 -7.79
CA GLU A 214 6.54 29.09 -7.92
C GLU A 214 5.01 29.12 -7.80
N GLN A 215 4.31 28.21 -8.49
CA GLN A 215 2.84 28.16 -8.47
C GLN A 215 2.25 27.72 -7.13
N THR A 216 2.93 26.83 -6.42
CA THR A 216 2.38 26.21 -5.19
C THR A 216 2.93 26.83 -3.91
N ASN A 217 4.09 27.49 -4.00
CA ASN A 217 4.92 27.93 -2.88
C ASN A 217 5.32 26.78 -1.94
N ILE A 218 5.47 25.58 -2.49
CA ILE A 218 5.86 24.34 -1.77
C ILE A 218 7.06 23.74 -2.50
N PRO A 219 8.16 23.41 -1.80
CA PRO A 219 9.37 22.89 -2.44
C PRO A 219 9.18 21.46 -2.95
N VAL A 220 9.84 21.13 -4.06
CA VAL A 220 10.02 19.76 -4.53
C VAL A 220 11.25 19.17 -3.82
N LEU A 221 10.99 18.27 -2.87
CA LEU A 221 12.04 17.65 -2.02
C LEU A 221 12.93 16.69 -2.81
N GLY A 222 12.42 16.13 -3.91
CA GLY A 222 13.19 15.21 -4.73
C GLY A 222 12.38 14.60 -5.87
N VAL A 223 13.14 14.04 -6.81
CA VAL A 223 12.64 13.24 -7.93
C VAL A 223 13.18 11.84 -7.78
N ILE A 224 12.31 10.86 -7.58
CA ILE A 224 12.67 9.45 -7.45
C ILE A 224 12.63 8.83 -8.85
N PRO A 225 13.74 8.24 -9.32
CA PRO A 225 13.78 7.58 -10.62
C PRO A 225 12.88 6.34 -10.61
N TRP A 226 12.43 5.95 -11.80
CA TRP A 226 11.83 4.63 -12.00
C TRP A 226 12.82 3.54 -11.56
N SER A 227 12.29 2.51 -10.89
CA SER A 227 13.05 1.32 -10.51
C SER A 227 12.22 0.09 -10.81
N ASP A 228 12.86 -0.94 -11.36
CA ASP A 228 12.26 -2.26 -11.57
C ASP A 228 12.31 -3.12 -10.29
N GLN A 229 12.79 -2.57 -9.17
CA GLN A 229 12.75 -3.26 -7.89
C GLN A 229 11.30 -3.45 -7.44
N LEU A 230 10.92 -4.71 -7.29
CA LEU A 230 9.60 -5.13 -6.82
C LEU A 230 9.41 -4.67 -5.37
N PHE A 231 8.53 -3.68 -5.15
CA PHE A 231 7.96 -3.46 -3.83
C PHE A 231 6.72 -4.36 -3.70
N PRO A 232 6.49 -5.01 -2.54
CA PRO A 232 5.37 -5.92 -2.39
C PRO A 232 4.07 -5.21 -2.71
N ALA A 233 3.28 -5.81 -3.59
CA ALA A 233 2.09 -5.16 -4.06
C ALA A 233 0.93 -5.28 -3.05
N GLU A 234 0.12 -4.21 -2.97
CA GLU A 234 -0.94 -4.10 -1.97
C GLU A 234 -2.24 -4.80 -2.40
N ASP A 235 -2.49 -4.93 -3.71
CA ASP A 235 -3.71 -5.51 -4.28
C ASP A 235 -3.42 -6.57 -5.34
N SER A 236 -4.42 -7.38 -5.66
CA SER A 236 -4.29 -8.46 -6.67
C SER A 236 -4.24 -7.94 -8.11
N LEU A 237 -4.62 -6.68 -8.37
CA LEU A 237 -4.56 -6.06 -9.69
C LEU A 237 -3.12 -5.88 -10.16
N SER A 238 -2.21 -5.62 -9.23
CA SER A 238 -0.76 -5.55 -9.48
C SER A 238 -0.13 -6.84 -10.04
N LEU A 239 -0.79 -8.00 -9.92
CA LEU A 239 -0.30 -9.28 -10.44
C LEU A 239 -0.26 -9.31 -11.97
N LEU A 240 -1.05 -8.46 -12.65
CA LEU A 240 -1.12 -8.39 -14.11
C LEU A 240 0.11 -7.71 -14.74
N GLU A 241 0.89 -6.97 -13.95
CA GLU A 241 2.01 -6.15 -14.43
C GLU A 241 3.39 -6.81 -14.19
N ARG A 242 3.44 -8.05 -13.69
CA ARG A 242 4.70 -8.72 -13.34
C ARG A 242 5.43 -9.27 -14.59
N PRO A 243 6.74 -9.00 -14.77
CA PRO A 243 7.49 -9.46 -15.92
C PRO A 243 7.58 -10.99 -15.94
N ARG A 244 7.41 -11.58 -17.13
CA ARG A 244 7.48 -13.03 -17.34
C ARG A 244 8.94 -13.47 -17.54
N CYS A 245 9.31 -14.51 -16.80
CA CYS A 245 10.47 -15.38 -16.98
C CYS A 245 11.86 -14.76 -16.71
N GLN A 246 12.61 -15.41 -15.83
CA GLN A 246 14.05 -15.22 -15.70
C GLN A 246 14.78 -16.18 -16.66
N ALA A 247 15.76 -15.68 -17.42
CA ALA A 247 16.42 -16.42 -18.50
C ALA A 247 17.32 -17.60 -18.04
N HIS A 248 17.46 -17.84 -16.74
CA HIS A 248 18.36 -18.84 -16.15
C HIS A 248 17.71 -19.68 -15.03
N ALA A 249 16.38 -19.79 -15.01
CA ALA A 249 15.71 -20.59 -14.00
C ALA A 249 15.97 -22.10 -14.17
N GLU A 250 16.27 -22.76 -13.05
CA GLU A 250 16.48 -24.21 -12.97
C GLU A 250 15.20 -24.94 -12.54
N ILE A 251 14.30 -24.25 -11.81
CA ILE A 251 13.04 -24.79 -11.29
C ILE A 251 11.88 -23.94 -11.80
N ASN A 252 10.87 -24.57 -12.39
CA ASN A 252 9.66 -23.92 -12.88
C ASN A 252 8.47 -24.21 -11.95
N ILE A 253 7.95 -23.18 -11.31
CA ILE A 253 6.81 -23.28 -10.39
C ILE A 253 5.60 -22.57 -11.01
N THR A 254 4.47 -23.26 -11.10
CA THR A 254 3.19 -22.67 -11.50
C THR A 254 2.32 -22.36 -10.29
N ILE A 255 1.88 -21.12 -10.13
CA ILE A 255 0.83 -20.74 -9.18
C ILE A 255 -0.51 -20.69 -9.91
N LEU A 256 -1.53 -21.36 -9.36
CA LEU A 256 -2.89 -21.23 -9.86
C LEU A 256 -3.49 -19.88 -9.44
N ARG A 257 -3.83 -19.04 -10.41
CA ARG A 257 -4.49 -17.75 -10.19
C ARG A 257 -5.98 -17.97 -9.96
N LEU A 258 -6.35 -18.28 -8.73
CA LEU A 258 -7.76 -18.40 -8.34
C LEU A 258 -8.45 -17.02 -8.34
N PRO A 259 -9.76 -16.94 -8.65
CA PRO A 259 -10.55 -15.75 -8.37
C PRO A 259 -10.39 -15.37 -6.89
N HIS A 260 -10.02 -14.12 -6.60
CA HIS A 260 -9.80 -13.63 -5.23
C HIS A 260 -8.64 -14.29 -4.47
N ILE A 261 -7.53 -14.60 -5.16
CA ILE A 261 -6.28 -15.02 -4.52
C ILE A 261 -5.92 -14.11 -3.31
N ALA A 262 -5.74 -14.73 -2.15
CA ALA A 262 -5.26 -14.05 -0.94
C ALA A 262 -3.76 -14.30 -0.78
N ASN A 263 -3.06 -13.38 -0.10
CA ASN A 263 -1.65 -13.51 0.27
C ASN A 263 -0.72 -13.89 -0.90
N PHE A 264 -0.95 -13.34 -2.09
CA PHE A 264 -0.12 -13.63 -3.27
C PHE A 264 1.36 -13.23 -3.09
N THR A 265 1.68 -12.38 -2.11
CA THR A 265 3.07 -12.02 -1.77
C THR A 265 3.81 -13.11 -0.99
N ASP A 266 3.14 -14.16 -0.52
CA ASP A 266 3.80 -15.33 0.07
C ASP A 266 4.77 -15.99 -0.94
N PHE A 267 4.59 -15.68 -2.23
CA PHE A 267 5.43 -16.15 -3.33
C PHE A 267 6.54 -15.16 -3.73
N ASP A 268 6.56 -13.94 -3.19
CA ASP A 268 7.61 -12.96 -3.49
C ASP A 268 9.03 -13.48 -3.16
N PRO A 269 9.27 -14.26 -2.08
CA PRO A 269 10.59 -14.87 -1.83
C PRO A 269 11.01 -15.86 -2.92
N LEU A 270 10.06 -16.59 -3.51
CA LEU A 270 10.33 -17.51 -4.61
C LEU A 270 10.58 -16.75 -5.92
N GLU A 271 9.89 -15.62 -6.14
CA GLU A 271 10.09 -14.76 -7.32
C GLU A 271 11.44 -14.01 -7.25
N ALA A 272 11.91 -13.70 -6.03
CA ALA A 272 13.20 -13.07 -5.79
C ALA A 272 14.40 -14.03 -5.95
N GLU A 273 14.18 -15.35 -6.01
CA GLU A 273 15.22 -16.36 -6.13
C GLU A 273 15.65 -16.54 -7.61
N PRO A 274 16.91 -16.23 -7.98
CA PRO A 274 17.35 -16.26 -9.38
C PRO A 274 17.24 -17.62 -10.08
N SER A 275 17.24 -18.72 -9.32
CA SER A 275 17.14 -20.08 -9.88
C SER A 275 15.70 -20.56 -10.05
N VAL A 276 14.69 -19.76 -9.68
CA VAL A 276 13.28 -20.12 -9.73
C VAL A 276 12.54 -19.28 -10.77
N SER A 277 11.89 -19.95 -11.72
CA SER A 277 10.91 -19.33 -12.63
C SER A 277 9.52 -19.54 -12.06
N LEU A 278 8.79 -18.45 -11.94
CA LEU A 278 7.45 -18.43 -11.38
C LEU A 278 6.45 -17.96 -12.43
N GLN A 279 5.43 -18.78 -12.68
CA GLN A 279 4.36 -18.46 -13.62
C GLN A 279 2.98 -18.54 -12.97
N TYR A 280 2.11 -17.59 -13.28
CA TYR A 280 0.72 -17.59 -12.85
C TYR A 280 -0.17 -18.11 -13.97
N ALA A 281 -0.89 -19.21 -13.72
CA ALA A 281 -1.83 -19.80 -14.67
C ALA A 281 -3.27 -19.50 -14.23
N ALA A 282 -4.07 -18.89 -15.12
CA ALA A 282 -5.50 -18.70 -14.87
C ALA A 282 -6.29 -20.01 -15.12
N PRO A 283 -7.52 -20.15 -14.59
CA PRO A 283 -8.38 -21.27 -14.90
C PRO A 283 -8.58 -21.41 -16.43
N GLY A 284 -8.23 -22.56 -16.98
CA GLY A 284 -8.28 -22.84 -18.43
C GLY A 284 -6.98 -22.60 -19.18
N ASP A 285 -5.96 -21.97 -18.57
CA ASP A 285 -4.64 -21.84 -19.18
C ASP A 285 -3.92 -23.21 -19.22
N PRO A 286 -3.14 -23.50 -20.27
CA PRO A 286 -2.29 -24.68 -20.29
C PRO A 286 -1.17 -24.52 -19.24
N LEU A 287 -1.02 -25.50 -18.35
CA LEU A 287 -0.01 -25.48 -17.29
C LEU A 287 1.43 -25.71 -17.79
N GLY A 288 1.58 -26.28 -19.00
CA GLY A 288 2.88 -26.71 -19.52
C GLY A 288 3.46 -27.87 -18.69
N HIS A 289 4.76 -27.80 -18.41
CA HIS A 289 5.50 -28.79 -17.61
C HIS A 289 6.18 -28.11 -16.40
N PRO A 290 5.41 -27.77 -15.35
CA PRO A 290 6.01 -27.22 -14.14
C PRO A 290 6.63 -28.34 -13.29
N ASP A 291 7.73 -28.01 -12.60
CA ASP A 291 8.36 -28.85 -11.59
C ASP A 291 7.52 -28.89 -10.29
N ALA A 292 6.76 -27.82 -10.02
CA ALA A 292 5.80 -27.76 -8.92
C ALA A 292 4.58 -26.90 -9.25
N ILE A 293 3.42 -27.27 -8.68
CA ILE A 293 2.20 -26.46 -8.74
C ILE A 293 1.83 -26.02 -7.33
N ILE A 294 1.64 -24.72 -7.15
CA ILE A 294 1.16 -24.11 -5.91
C ILE A 294 -0.29 -23.71 -6.07
N ILE A 295 -1.14 -24.20 -5.18
CA ILE A 295 -2.54 -23.78 -5.06
C ILE A 295 -2.61 -22.78 -3.89
N PRO A 296 -2.75 -21.48 -4.16
CA PRO A 296 -2.82 -20.48 -3.10
C PRO A 296 -4.15 -20.59 -2.34
N GLY A 297 -4.15 -20.07 -1.11
CA GLY A 297 -5.40 -19.88 -0.37
C GLY A 297 -6.34 -18.91 -1.10
N SER A 298 -7.63 -19.20 -1.08
CA SER A 298 -8.68 -18.26 -1.50
C SER A 298 -9.61 -17.97 -0.33
N LYS A 299 -10.00 -16.70 -0.18
CA LYS A 299 -10.97 -16.27 0.85
C LYS A 299 -12.42 -16.55 0.43
N THR A 300 -12.67 -16.89 -0.85
CA THR A 300 -13.99 -17.30 -1.38
C THR A 300 -13.90 -18.71 -1.97
N THR A 301 -13.82 -19.71 -1.08
CA THR A 301 -13.65 -21.12 -1.43
C THR A 301 -14.75 -21.66 -2.35
N SER A 302 -16.01 -21.24 -2.17
CA SER A 302 -17.15 -21.73 -2.98
C SER A 302 -17.05 -21.31 -4.46
N GLN A 303 -16.67 -20.07 -4.74
CA GLN A 303 -16.47 -19.57 -6.11
C GLN A 303 -15.16 -20.07 -6.73
N SER A 304 -14.16 -20.36 -5.89
CA SER A 304 -12.83 -20.83 -6.35
C SER A 304 -12.84 -22.30 -6.79
N VAL A 305 -13.66 -23.14 -6.15
CA VAL A 305 -13.82 -24.56 -6.50
C VAL A 305 -14.71 -24.76 -7.74
N SER A 306 -15.59 -23.80 -8.05
CA SER A 306 -16.43 -23.81 -9.26
C SER A 306 -15.73 -23.31 -10.53
N ALA A 307 -14.46 -22.90 -10.45
CA ALA A 307 -13.68 -22.57 -11.62
C ALA A 307 -13.51 -23.82 -12.51
N PRO A 308 -13.66 -23.71 -13.84
CA PRO A 308 -13.54 -24.86 -14.74
C PRO A 308 -12.19 -25.56 -14.54
N SER A 309 -12.22 -26.90 -14.58
CA SER A 309 -11.08 -27.79 -14.36
C SER A 309 -9.80 -27.25 -15.01
N VAL A 310 -8.76 -27.08 -14.19
CA VAL A 310 -7.41 -26.77 -14.67
C VAL A 310 -6.94 -27.94 -15.54
N GLY A 311 -6.44 -27.65 -16.74
CA GLY A 311 -6.13 -28.65 -17.77
C GLY A 311 -5.16 -29.74 -17.31
N GLN A 312 -5.25 -30.92 -17.95
CA GLN A 312 -4.43 -32.09 -17.65
C GLN A 312 -2.92 -31.78 -17.72
N VAL A 313 -2.20 -32.21 -16.69
CA VAL A 313 -0.74 -32.28 -16.69
C VAL A 313 -0.36 -33.49 -17.56
N ASN A 314 0.14 -33.23 -18.77
CA ASN A 314 0.71 -34.28 -19.60
C ASN A 314 2.15 -34.53 -19.14
N TYR A 315 2.37 -35.67 -18.48
CA TYR A 315 3.72 -36.21 -18.30
C TYR A 315 4.10 -36.99 -19.56
N PRO A 316 5.36 -36.87 -20.06
CA PRO A 316 5.89 -37.80 -21.04
C PRO A 316 6.06 -39.22 -20.48
#